data_AF-T1J2D3-F1
#
_entry.id   AF-T1J2D3-F1
#
_cell.length_a   1.000
_cell.length_b   1.000
_cell.length_c   1.000
_cell.angle_alpha   90.00
_cell.angle_beta   90.00
_cell.angle_gamma   90.00
#
_symmetry.space_group_name_H-M   'P 1'
#
loop_
_entity.id
_entity.type
_entity.pdbx_description
1 polymer ?
#
loop_
_entity_poly.entity_id
_entity_poly.type
_entity_poly.pdbx_seq_one_letter_code
_entity_poly.pdbx_strand_id
1 'polypeptide(L)'
;MHFIEEIVSDTDSIADDSSDEDYIAAEDSDFESDVEKNCNQKTSIEMSYKFVLVDVEKLLQLFSTCRCCNGNAMPILQFKEAFFQVTQKSTECSEKFIWTSSDYLSSTPAVNLLVSAAILFSGSSPSKCLRLFKSLDCPAVCYRTYLRHQKNFLFPKTEQRLLLDEILSRDDRSVKLGGDGRCDSPGFCAKFGAYTISPPMDLDTGKVVAIQIVESNEVGSSNAMEKEGLLRILDFLVYPRKLMPFAKQKECKTIGEWKKSIVNHLYWCALSSHEHNHLILPKWLSLINHLHNIHEGHDDPVFPRCLHDPISERRRLVKWLQPHSKMSEKLTEIVSNHFIKKDVQMMSTHFQTFRNDKVGITCRIYLAALHNNENALREQATTKDGKMCYSTTFPKCKKGGSSIKRIYKKPTYSY
;
A
#
# COMPACT_ATOMS: atom_id res chain seq x y z
N MET A 1 12.83 -20.87 -13.78
CA MET A 1 12.17 -19.83 -12.96
C MET A 1 12.51 -18.43 -13.50
N HIS A 2 12.05 -18.07 -14.71
CA HIS A 2 12.08 -16.70 -15.29
C HIS A 2 11.27 -16.73 -16.61
N PHE A 3 9.95 -16.95 -16.53
CA PHE A 3 9.11 -17.14 -17.71
C PHE A 3 8.55 -15.82 -18.29
N ILE A 4 8.43 -14.77 -17.46
CA ILE A 4 7.74 -13.52 -17.81
C ILE A 4 8.51 -12.35 -17.20
N GLU A 5 9.63 -11.96 -17.80
CA GLU A 5 10.30 -10.69 -17.51
C GLU A 5 10.53 -9.82 -18.76
N GLU A 6 10.13 -10.28 -19.96
CA GLU A 6 10.43 -9.58 -21.23
C GLU A 6 9.22 -9.36 -22.18
N ILE A 7 7.97 -9.62 -21.78
CA ILE A 7 6.78 -9.28 -22.60
C ILE A 7 6.20 -7.91 -22.18
N VAL A 8 7.07 -6.95 -21.90
CA VAL A 8 6.69 -5.53 -21.81
C VAL A 8 7.64 -4.77 -22.73
N SER A 9 7.46 -4.99 -24.03
CA SER A 9 8.03 -4.12 -25.05
C SER A 9 7.00 -3.07 -25.44
N ASP A 10 7.33 -1.83 -25.09
CA ASP A 10 7.02 -0.58 -25.78
C ASP A 10 5.73 -0.55 -26.62
N THR A 11 4.62 -0.24 -25.95
CA THR A 11 3.50 0.49 -26.57
C THR A 11 2.97 1.50 -25.56
N ASP A 12 3.63 2.66 -25.52
CA ASP A 12 3.04 3.89 -25.00
C ASP A 12 1.88 4.27 -25.92
N SER A 13 0.69 3.76 -25.60
CA SER A 13 -0.56 4.36 -26.07
C SER A 13 -1.41 4.66 -24.84
N ILE A 14 -1.44 5.95 -24.49
CA ILE A 14 -2.32 6.48 -23.46
C ILE A 14 -3.74 6.35 -24.02
N ALA A 15 -4.46 5.31 -23.59
CA ALA A 15 -5.89 5.22 -23.80
C ALA A 15 -6.57 6.17 -22.80
N ASP A 16 -7.26 7.15 -23.37
CA ASP A 16 -8.17 8.08 -22.70
C ASP A 16 -9.43 7.29 -22.30
N ASP A 17 -9.71 7.18 -21.01
CA ASP A 17 -10.98 6.62 -20.51
C ASP A 17 -11.58 7.59 -19.50
N SER A 18 -12.60 8.30 -19.98
CA SER A 18 -13.34 9.35 -19.29
C SER A 18 -14.61 8.79 -18.63
N SER A 19 -14.48 7.73 -17.83
CA SER A 19 -15.60 7.16 -17.08
C SER A 19 -15.24 6.95 -15.60
N ASP A 20 -14.76 8.02 -14.95
CA ASP A 20 -14.72 8.11 -13.49
C ASP A 20 -16.13 8.48 -12.99
N GLU A 21 -16.95 7.50 -12.59
CA GLU A 21 -18.05 7.78 -11.67
C GLU A 21 -17.46 8.20 -10.31
N ASP A 22 -17.93 9.34 -9.81
CA ASP A 22 -17.35 10.09 -8.70
C ASP A 22 -17.13 9.23 -7.45
N TYR A 23 -15.86 9.06 -7.09
CA TYR A 23 -15.47 8.69 -5.74
C TYR A 23 -15.81 9.84 -4.80
N ILE A 24 -17.00 9.79 -4.20
CA ILE A 24 -17.38 10.63 -3.08
C ILE A 24 -16.76 10.00 -1.83
N ALA A 25 -15.65 10.57 -1.37
CA ALA A 25 -15.22 10.32 0.00
C ALA A 25 -16.40 10.68 0.90
N ALA A 26 -16.80 9.76 1.79
CA ALA A 26 -17.66 10.14 2.90
C ALA A 26 -16.91 11.22 3.67
N GLU A 27 -17.26 12.47 3.41
CA GLU A 27 -16.91 13.58 4.28
C GLU A 27 -17.48 13.19 5.63
N ASP A 28 -16.60 12.82 6.56
CA ASP A 28 -16.86 13.05 7.96
C ASP A 28 -17.12 14.55 8.04
N SER A 29 -18.41 14.87 8.06
CA SER A 29 -18.94 16.18 8.38
C SER A 29 -18.66 16.46 9.85
N ASP A 30 -17.37 16.59 10.16
CA ASP A 30 -16.89 17.52 11.17
C ASP A 30 -17.14 18.92 10.60
N PHE A 31 -18.43 19.27 10.53
CA PHE A 31 -18.86 20.65 10.53
C PHE A 31 -18.29 21.20 11.84
N GLU A 32 -17.14 21.88 11.76
CA GLU A 32 -16.73 22.82 12.80
C GLU A 32 -17.86 23.84 12.88
N SER A 33 -18.85 23.56 13.73
CA SER A 33 -19.76 24.59 14.20
C SER A 33 -18.86 25.61 14.88
N ASP A 34 -18.74 26.79 14.29
CA ASP A 34 -18.20 27.99 14.90
C ASP A 34 -18.93 28.24 16.22
N VAL A 35 -18.48 27.57 17.29
CA VAL A 35 -18.84 27.94 18.65
C VAL A 35 -17.94 29.12 18.95
N GLU A 36 -18.55 30.30 18.98
CA GLU A 36 -17.96 31.55 19.47
C GLU A 36 -17.12 31.26 20.71
N LYS A 37 -15.80 31.15 20.52
CA LYS A 37 -14.83 31.12 21.61
C LYS A 37 -14.81 32.52 22.18
N ASN A 38 -15.59 32.74 23.22
CA ASN A 38 -15.40 33.89 24.09
C ASN A 38 -14.14 33.63 24.94
N CYS A 39 -12.98 33.74 24.31
CA CYS A 39 -11.67 33.85 24.93
C CYS A 39 -10.82 34.73 24.01
N ASN A 40 -10.73 36.01 24.34
CA ASN A 40 -9.86 37.00 23.70
C ASN A 40 -8.38 36.64 23.89
N GLN A 41 -7.89 35.66 23.15
CA GLN A 41 -6.46 35.43 22.92
C GLN A 41 -6.26 35.11 21.43
N LYS A 42 -6.05 36.17 20.63
CA LYS A 42 -5.37 36.06 19.33
C LYS A 42 -3.96 35.54 19.59
N THR A 43 -3.84 34.22 19.66
CA THR A 43 -2.55 33.55 19.66
C THR A 43 -2.25 33.27 18.20
N SER A 44 -1.39 34.07 17.59
CA SER A 44 -0.89 33.84 16.24
C SER A 44 -0.20 32.48 16.22
N ILE A 45 -0.87 31.45 15.71
CA ILE A 45 -0.23 30.15 15.50
C ILE A 45 0.70 30.34 14.30
N GLU A 46 2.00 30.43 14.55
CA GLU A 46 3.01 30.38 13.49
C GLU A 46 2.86 29.04 12.75
N MET A 47 2.35 29.10 11.52
CA MET A 47 2.25 27.93 10.66
C MET A 47 3.65 27.61 10.13
N SER A 48 4.25 26.53 10.63
CA SER A 48 5.52 26.01 10.12
C SER A 48 5.24 24.99 9.01
N TYR A 49 5.49 25.39 7.76
CA TYR A 49 5.43 24.49 6.60
C TYR A 49 6.81 23.86 6.35
N LYS A 50 6.84 22.54 6.12
CA LYS A 50 8.08 21.81 5.80
C LYS A 50 8.51 21.97 4.33
N PHE A 51 7.55 22.21 3.43
CA PHE A 51 7.78 22.31 1.98
C PHE A 51 6.97 23.46 1.39
N VAL A 52 7.52 24.09 0.34
CA VAL A 52 6.90 25.19 -0.39
C VAL A 52 7.10 24.94 -1.89
N LEU A 53 6.06 25.20 -2.69
CA LEU A 53 6.18 25.23 -4.15
C LEU A 53 6.72 26.60 -4.57
N VAL A 54 7.80 26.62 -5.34
CA VAL A 54 8.48 27.83 -5.78
C VAL A 54 8.77 27.77 -7.27
N ASP A 55 8.63 28.91 -7.94
CA ASP A 55 9.04 29.09 -9.32
C ASP A 55 10.56 28.90 -9.45
N VAL A 56 10.99 28.15 -10.47
CA VAL A 56 12.39 27.86 -10.76
C VAL A 56 13.18 29.15 -10.97
N GLU A 57 12.64 30.15 -11.66
CA GLU A 57 13.36 31.40 -11.91
C GLU A 57 13.64 32.16 -10.61
N LYS A 58 12.64 32.24 -9.74
CA LYS A 58 12.77 32.89 -8.42
C LYS A 58 13.75 32.18 -7.52
N LEU A 59 13.79 30.85 -7.60
CA LEU A 59 14.76 30.05 -6.85
C LEU A 59 16.19 30.28 -7.37
N LEU A 60 16.40 30.28 -8.69
CA LEU A 60 17.73 30.48 -9.29
C LEU A 60 18.30 31.87 -9.03
N GLN A 61 17.46 32.89 -8.85
CA GLN A 61 17.91 34.23 -8.43
C GLN A 61 18.71 34.20 -7.12
N LEU A 62 18.38 33.30 -6.19
CA LEU A 62 19.10 33.14 -4.91
C LEU A 62 20.53 32.57 -5.09
N PHE A 63 20.85 32.05 -6.27
CA PHE A 63 22.15 31.44 -6.60
C PHE A 63 22.88 32.18 -7.72
N SER A 64 22.45 33.40 -8.07
CA SER A 64 23.10 34.24 -9.09
C SER A 64 24.41 34.88 -8.64
N THR A 65 24.67 34.92 -7.32
CA THR A 65 25.89 35.49 -6.73
C THR A 65 26.71 34.41 -6.04
N CYS A 66 27.99 34.30 -6.39
CA CYS A 66 28.89 33.30 -5.84
C CYS A 66 29.05 33.46 -4.32
N ARG A 67 28.85 32.37 -3.56
CA ARG A 67 29.03 32.40 -2.10
C ARG A 67 30.48 32.53 -1.63
N CYS A 68 31.46 32.28 -2.51
CA CYS A 68 32.89 32.32 -2.15
C CYS A 68 33.52 33.68 -2.45
N CYS A 69 33.25 34.25 -3.63
CA CYS A 69 33.89 35.49 -4.08
C CYS A 69 32.93 36.67 -4.28
N ASN A 70 31.63 36.48 -4.05
CA ASN A 70 30.56 37.46 -4.32
C ASN A 70 30.47 37.93 -5.79
N GLY A 71 31.20 37.29 -6.71
CA GLY A 71 31.12 37.54 -8.14
C GLY A 71 29.88 36.90 -8.80
N ASN A 72 29.72 37.13 -10.09
CA ASN A 72 28.61 36.54 -10.86
C ASN A 72 28.75 35.02 -10.94
N ALA A 73 27.65 34.31 -10.69
CA ALA A 73 27.60 32.86 -10.78
C ALA A 73 26.47 32.39 -11.69
N MET A 74 26.74 31.31 -12.41
CA MET A 74 25.74 30.64 -13.23
C MET A 74 25.26 29.38 -12.49
N PRO A 75 24.03 29.39 -11.93
CA PRO A 75 23.48 28.21 -11.28
C PRO A 75 23.01 27.20 -12.32
N ILE A 76 23.41 25.94 -12.12
CA ILE A 76 22.99 24.80 -12.95
C ILE A 76 22.05 23.92 -12.12
N LEU A 77 20.85 23.70 -12.62
CA LEU A 77 19.82 22.90 -11.96
C LEU A 77 19.82 21.46 -12.51
N GLN A 78 19.80 20.48 -11.61
CA GLN A 78 19.72 19.05 -11.96
C GLN A 78 18.59 18.40 -11.17
N PHE A 79 17.63 17.83 -11.88
CA PHE A 79 16.49 17.15 -11.27
C PHE A 79 16.73 15.65 -11.16
N LYS A 80 16.16 15.06 -10.10
CA LYS A 80 15.99 13.62 -9.90
C LYS A 80 14.58 13.41 -9.34
N GLU A 81 13.61 13.44 -10.25
CA GLU A 81 12.18 13.47 -9.92
C GLU A 81 11.85 14.74 -9.09
N ALA A 82 11.21 14.63 -7.92
CA ALA A 82 10.90 15.80 -7.08
C ALA A 82 12.13 16.40 -6.37
N PHE A 83 13.22 15.63 -6.26
CA PHE A 83 14.49 16.14 -5.76
C PHE A 83 15.22 16.95 -6.83
N PHE A 84 15.92 17.99 -6.41
CA PHE A 84 16.83 18.70 -7.30
C PHE A 84 18.05 19.24 -6.57
N GLN A 85 19.10 19.46 -7.36
CA GLN A 85 20.38 20.00 -6.92
C GLN A 85 20.72 21.24 -7.74
N VAL A 86 21.16 22.29 -7.05
CA VAL A 86 21.71 23.50 -7.66
C VAL A 86 23.22 23.44 -7.51
N THR A 87 23.93 23.49 -8.64
CA THR A 87 25.39 23.63 -8.67
C THR A 87 25.73 25.04 -9.14
N GLN A 88 26.29 25.83 -8.24
CA GLN A 88 26.76 27.16 -8.52
C GLN A 88 28.22 27.11 -8.99
N LYS A 89 28.50 27.73 -10.13
CA LYS A 89 29.86 27.93 -10.65
C LYS A 89 30.09 29.41 -10.91
N SER A 90 31.17 29.96 -10.35
CA SER A 90 31.61 31.33 -10.62
C SER A 90 32.47 31.37 -11.88
N THR A 91 32.46 32.51 -12.58
CA THR A 91 33.42 32.80 -13.64
C THR A 91 34.76 33.30 -13.09
N GLU A 92 34.80 33.71 -11.83
CA GLU A 92 35.92 34.41 -11.20
C GLU A 92 36.68 33.53 -10.18
N CYS A 93 36.07 32.45 -9.69
CA CYS A 93 36.73 31.49 -8.80
C CYS A 93 36.44 30.05 -9.21
N SER A 94 37.41 29.16 -8.96
CA SER A 94 37.31 27.72 -9.29
C SER A 94 36.41 26.93 -8.33
N GLU A 95 35.93 27.54 -7.26
CA GLU A 95 35.16 26.88 -6.22
C GLU A 95 33.73 26.60 -6.67
N LYS A 96 33.22 25.42 -6.30
CA LYS A 96 31.87 24.96 -6.66
C LYS A 96 31.03 24.83 -5.40
N PHE A 97 29.90 25.53 -5.37
CA PHE A 97 28.93 25.37 -4.30
C PHE A 97 27.77 24.49 -4.77
N ILE A 98 27.46 23.46 -4.00
CA ILE A 98 26.37 22.51 -4.29
C ILE A 98 25.32 22.63 -3.19
N TRP A 99 24.07 22.85 -3.58
CA TRP A 99 22.92 22.88 -2.70
C TRP A 99 21.86 21.90 -3.17
N THR A 100 21.18 21.24 -2.24
CA THR A 100 20.19 20.19 -2.51
C THR A 100 18.85 20.51 -1.88
N SER A 101 17.75 20.18 -2.55
CA SER A 101 16.40 20.51 -2.09
C SER A 101 15.87 19.68 -0.91
N SER A 102 16.50 18.53 -0.65
CA SER A 102 16.11 17.60 0.41
C SER A 102 17.29 16.69 0.75
N ASP A 103 17.31 16.15 1.96
CA ASP A 103 18.28 15.12 2.34
C ASP A 103 18.01 13.79 1.65
N TYR A 104 19.01 12.91 1.73
CA TYR A 104 18.92 11.52 1.29
C TYR A 104 18.63 10.61 2.50
N LEU A 105 17.66 9.72 2.33
CA LEU A 105 17.46 8.57 3.20
C LEU A 105 18.14 7.37 2.54
N SER A 106 19.33 7.03 3.03
CA SER A 106 20.21 6.05 2.39
C SER A 106 20.50 6.44 0.92
N SER A 107 19.96 5.71 -0.06
CA SER A 107 20.17 5.95 -1.49
C SER A 107 19.02 6.70 -2.18
N THR A 108 17.96 7.06 -1.45
CA THR A 108 16.73 7.65 -1.99
C THR A 108 16.52 9.06 -1.46
N PRO A 109 16.23 10.07 -2.31
CA PRO A 109 15.89 11.40 -1.83
C PRO A 109 14.64 11.38 -0.93
N ALA A 110 14.71 12.01 0.24
CA ALA A 110 13.63 11.96 1.23
C ALA A 110 12.32 12.56 0.68
N VAL A 111 12.38 13.66 -0.07
CA VAL A 111 11.20 14.26 -0.72
C VAL A 111 10.48 13.30 -1.66
N ASN A 112 11.20 12.48 -2.43
CA ASN A 112 10.58 11.51 -3.34
C ASN A 112 9.80 10.43 -2.57
N LEU A 113 10.36 10.00 -1.43
CA LEU A 113 9.70 9.05 -0.55
C LEU A 113 8.48 9.69 0.14
N LEU A 114 8.58 10.94 0.57
CA LEU A 114 7.49 11.68 1.20
C LEU A 114 6.32 11.93 0.25
N VAL A 115 6.58 12.31 -1.01
CA VAL A 115 5.52 12.43 -2.04
C VAL A 115 4.83 11.08 -2.24
N SER A 116 5.60 9.99 -2.32
CA SER A 116 5.05 8.64 -2.49
C SER A 116 4.22 8.21 -1.28
N ALA A 117 4.69 8.52 -0.07
CA ALA A 117 4.00 8.28 1.19
C ALA A 117 2.69 9.07 1.26
N ALA A 118 2.72 10.36 0.92
CA ALA A 118 1.54 11.22 0.93
C ALA A 118 0.44 10.68 0.02
N ILE A 119 0.77 10.30 -1.22
CA ILE A 119 -0.17 9.69 -2.17
C ILE A 119 -0.76 8.39 -1.60
N LEU A 120 0.09 7.51 -1.06
CA LEU A 120 -0.34 6.20 -0.56
C LEU A 120 -1.24 6.31 0.67
N PHE A 121 -0.83 7.12 1.66
CA PHE A 121 -1.51 7.22 2.94
C PHE A 121 -2.76 8.12 2.87
N SER A 122 -2.83 9.07 1.95
CA SER A 122 -4.09 9.79 1.67
C SER A 122 -5.12 8.90 0.95
N GLY A 123 -4.69 7.77 0.38
CA GLY A 123 -5.55 6.95 -0.48
C GLY A 123 -5.82 7.58 -1.85
N SER A 124 -5.07 8.61 -2.23
CA SER A 124 -5.23 9.26 -3.52
C SER A 124 -4.76 8.34 -4.66
N SER A 125 -5.43 8.40 -5.80
CA SER A 125 -4.98 7.69 -7.00
C SER A 125 -3.59 8.19 -7.43
N PRO A 126 -2.56 7.33 -7.48
CA PRO A 126 -1.23 7.76 -7.89
C PRO A 126 -1.23 8.31 -9.31
N SER A 127 -1.99 7.70 -10.23
CA SER A 127 -2.12 8.19 -11.60
C SER A 127 -2.69 9.60 -11.64
N LYS A 128 -3.73 9.90 -10.87
CA LYS A 128 -4.33 11.25 -10.79
C LYS A 128 -3.35 12.25 -10.17
N CYS A 129 -2.66 11.88 -9.09
CA CYS A 129 -1.68 12.75 -8.44
C CYS A 129 -0.48 13.07 -9.33
N LEU A 130 0.08 12.07 -10.01
CA LEU A 130 1.23 12.26 -10.90
C LEU A 130 0.83 13.04 -12.16
N ARG A 131 -0.41 12.87 -12.64
CA ARG A 131 -0.97 13.69 -13.72
C ARG A 131 -1.13 15.16 -13.30
N LEU A 132 -1.53 15.42 -12.05
CA LEU A 132 -1.57 16.78 -11.50
C LEU A 132 -0.19 17.43 -11.53
N PHE A 133 0.84 16.77 -11.01
CA PHE A 133 2.22 17.29 -11.06
C PHE A 133 2.69 17.55 -12.50
N LYS A 134 2.39 16.64 -13.43
CA LYS A 134 2.68 16.82 -14.85
C LYS A 134 1.96 18.03 -15.46
N SER A 135 0.72 18.30 -15.04
CA SER A 135 -0.08 19.43 -15.55
C SER A 135 0.41 20.78 -15.02
N LEU A 136 0.99 20.79 -13.81
CA LEU A 136 1.66 21.95 -13.22
C LEU A 136 3.10 22.14 -13.71
N ASP A 137 3.59 21.27 -14.61
CA ASP A 137 4.99 21.17 -15.00
C ASP A 137 5.96 21.06 -13.81
N CYS A 138 5.50 20.41 -12.74
CA CYS A 138 6.26 20.19 -11.52
C CYS A 138 6.91 18.80 -11.58
N PRO A 139 8.25 18.71 -11.44
CA PRO A 139 8.94 17.42 -11.34
C PRO A 139 8.43 16.60 -10.15
N ALA A 140 8.10 15.34 -10.41
CA ALA A 140 7.59 14.41 -9.41
C ALA A 140 8.11 12.99 -9.66
N VAL A 141 7.89 12.11 -8.69
CA VAL A 141 8.23 10.69 -8.81
C VAL A 141 7.45 10.05 -9.95
N CYS A 142 8.09 9.19 -10.74
CA CYS A 142 7.34 8.44 -11.76
C CYS A 142 6.58 7.26 -11.14
N TYR A 143 5.57 6.74 -11.84
CA TYR A 143 4.74 5.65 -11.33
C TYR A 143 5.57 4.40 -10.95
N ARG A 144 6.62 4.09 -11.73
CA ARG A 144 7.54 2.98 -11.44
C ARG A 144 8.29 3.20 -10.12
N THR A 145 8.77 4.42 -9.87
CA THR A 145 9.45 4.76 -8.63
C THR A 145 8.50 4.73 -7.44
N TYR A 146 7.27 5.23 -7.61
CA TYR A 146 6.22 5.10 -6.60
C TYR A 146 5.99 3.65 -6.17
N LEU A 147 5.80 2.72 -7.12
CA LEU A 147 5.62 1.30 -6.83
C LEU A 147 6.83 0.68 -6.12
N ARG A 148 8.05 1.09 -6.51
CA ARG A 148 9.29 0.68 -5.84
C ARG A 148 9.32 1.17 -4.40
N HIS A 149 8.95 2.42 -4.15
CA HIS A 149 8.89 2.98 -2.79
C HIS A 149 7.88 2.27 -1.92
N GLN A 150 6.69 2.01 -2.47
CA GLN A 150 5.64 1.21 -1.84
C GLN A 150 6.20 -0.11 -1.33
N LYS A 151 6.84 -0.88 -2.23
CA LYS A 151 7.32 -2.24 -1.97
C LYS A 151 8.46 -2.32 -0.95
N ASN A 152 9.34 -1.33 -0.96
CA ASN A 152 10.62 -1.39 -0.26
C ASN A 152 10.65 -0.58 1.04
N PHE A 153 9.89 0.51 1.12
CA PHE A 153 9.96 1.46 2.24
C PHE A 153 8.62 1.68 2.94
N LEU A 154 7.51 1.75 2.19
CA LEU A 154 6.22 2.19 2.76
C LEU A 154 5.33 1.04 3.24
N PHE A 155 5.59 -0.21 2.82
CA PHE A 155 4.85 -1.35 3.35
C PHE A 155 5.29 -1.67 4.77
N PRO A 156 4.35 -1.78 5.72
CA PRO A 156 4.64 -2.18 7.09
C PRO A 156 4.94 -3.68 7.12
N LYS A 157 6.14 -4.06 6.66
CA LYS A 157 6.61 -5.46 6.69
C LYS A 157 7.07 -5.89 8.08
N THR A 158 7.44 -4.95 8.94
CA THR A 158 8.22 -5.21 10.16
C THR A 158 7.45 -4.95 11.45
N GLU A 159 6.63 -3.90 11.54
CA GLU A 159 6.08 -3.47 12.84
C GLU A 159 5.03 -4.41 13.44
N GLN A 160 4.15 -5.00 12.62
CA GLN A 160 3.16 -5.95 13.15
C GLN A 160 3.80 -7.15 13.83
N ARG A 161 4.94 -7.60 13.30
CA ARG A 161 5.66 -8.74 13.86
C ARG A 161 6.41 -8.36 15.13
N LEU A 162 6.97 -7.15 15.18
CA LEU A 162 7.65 -6.63 16.37
C LEU A 162 6.69 -6.44 17.55
N LEU A 163 5.50 -5.90 17.33
CA LEU A 163 4.52 -5.70 18.41
C LEU A 163 3.92 -7.02 18.90
N LEU A 164 3.75 -7.98 17.99
CA LEU A 164 3.36 -9.34 18.33
C LEU A 164 4.45 -10.04 19.14
N ASP A 165 5.71 -9.93 18.74
CA ASP A 165 6.85 -10.50 19.46
C ASP A 165 7.00 -9.88 20.86
N GLU A 166 6.74 -8.58 21.02
CA GLU A 166 6.71 -7.89 22.33
C GLU A 166 5.61 -8.45 23.25
N ILE A 167 4.43 -8.75 22.70
CA ILE A 167 3.29 -9.26 23.48
C ILE A 167 3.44 -10.75 23.78
N LEU A 168 3.96 -11.52 22.82
CA LEU A 168 4.19 -12.96 22.97
C LEU A 168 5.38 -13.28 23.87
N SER A 169 6.35 -12.38 24.02
CA SER A 169 7.50 -12.53 24.93
C SER A 169 7.18 -12.27 26.40
N ARG A 170 5.93 -11.90 26.73
CA ARG A 170 5.44 -11.82 28.11
C ARG A 170 5.10 -13.23 28.61
N ASP A 171 6.12 -13.97 29.02
CA ASP A 171 6.07 -15.40 29.31
C ASP A 171 5.20 -15.83 30.52
N ASP A 172 4.58 -14.91 31.29
CA ASP A 172 3.97 -15.29 32.59
C ASP A 172 2.59 -14.69 32.90
N ARG A 173 1.82 -14.23 31.90
CA ARG A 173 0.42 -13.81 32.14
C ARG A 173 -0.51 -14.31 31.05
N SER A 174 -1.64 -14.92 31.45
CA SER A 174 -2.76 -15.16 30.54
C SER A 174 -3.19 -13.84 29.90
N VAL A 175 -2.93 -13.67 28.61
CA VAL A 175 -3.30 -12.45 27.87
C VAL A 175 -4.76 -12.58 27.45
N LYS A 176 -5.62 -11.72 28.01
CA LYS A 176 -6.97 -11.53 27.49
C LYS A 176 -6.86 -10.65 26.24
N LEU A 177 -7.59 -10.99 25.18
CA LEU A 177 -7.64 -10.25 23.93
C LEU A 177 -9.10 -9.98 23.58
N GLY A 178 -9.40 -8.76 23.16
CA GLY A 178 -10.67 -8.36 22.56
C GLY A 178 -10.44 -7.99 21.10
N GLY A 179 -11.41 -8.30 20.24
CA GLY A 179 -11.33 -7.95 18.83
C GLY A 179 -12.63 -7.35 18.33
N ASP A 180 -12.51 -6.49 17.31
CA ASP A 180 -13.64 -5.84 16.65
C ASP A 180 -13.39 -5.71 15.14
N GLY A 181 -14.47 -5.85 14.37
CA GLY A 181 -14.47 -5.75 12.91
C GLY A 181 -15.03 -4.41 12.43
N ARG A 182 -14.35 -3.78 11.47
CA ARG A 182 -14.83 -2.56 10.81
C ARG A 182 -14.84 -2.71 9.31
N CYS A 183 -15.91 -2.24 8.68
CA CYS A 183 -16.05 -2.21 7.23
C CYS A 183 -15.69 -0.84 6.66
N ASP A 184 -15.24 -0.80 5.41
CA ASP A 184 -14.90 0.42 4.68
C ASP A 184 -16.11 1.29 4.31
N SER A 185 -17.30 0.68 4.19
CA SER A 185 -18.56 1.39 3.98
C SER A 185 -19.72 0.74 4.75
N PRO A 186 -20.81 1.47 5.00
CA PRO A 186 -22.00 0.91 5.66
C PRO A 186 -22.76 -0.08 4.76
N GLY A 187 -23.33 -1.12 5.36
CA GLY A 187 -24.28 -2.02 4.70
C GLY A 187 -23.65 -3.06 3.76
N PHE A 188 -24.46 -3.61 2.86
CA PHE A 188 -24.07 -4.76 2.03
C PHE A 188 -23.00 -4.43 0.97
N CYS A 189 -22.73 -3.14 0.72
CA CYS A 189 -21.79 -2.66 -0.29
C CYS A 189 -20.33 -2.62 0.18
N ALA A 190 -20.04 -3.00 1.43
CA ALA A 190 -18.67 -3.02 1.95
C ALA A 190 -17.78 -3.96 1.14
N LYS A 191 -16.62 -3.44 0.72
CA LYS A 191 -15.63 -4.18 -0.06
C LYS A 191 -14.52 -4.72 0.81
N PHE A 192 -14.12 -3.96 1.84
CA PHE A 192 -13.03 -4.33 2.74
C PHE A 192 -13.50 -4.33 4.19
N GLY A 193 -13.14 -5.40 4.91
CA GLY A 193 -13.33 -5.54 6.34
C GLY A 193 -11.97 -5.65 7.04
N ALA A 194 -11.76 -4.85 8.07
CA ALA A 194 -10.59 -4.90 8.93
C ALA A 194 -10.99 -5.45 10.30
N TYR A 195 -10.45 -6.61 10.66
CA TYR A 195 -10.58 -7.15 12.00
C TYR A 195 -9.34 -6.76 12.80
N THR A 196 -9.53 -6.16 13.97
CA THR A 196 -8.45 -5.69 14.84
C THR A 196 -8.53 -6.41 16.17
N ILE A 197 -7.39 -6.86 16.70
CA ILE A 197 -7.28 -7.40 18.06
C ILE A 197 -6.43 -6.47 18.91
N SER A 198 -6.90 -6.19 20.12
CA SER A 198 -6.20 -5.45 21.17
C SER A 198 -6.40 -6.13 22.53
N PRO A 199 -5.55 -5.92 23.54
CA PRO A 199 -5.89 -6.30 24.90
C PRO A 199 -7.15 -5.52 25.33
N PRO A 200 -8.03 -6.08 26.18
CA PRO A 200 -9.14 -5.35 26.75
C PRO A 200 -8.68 -4.01 27.29
N MET A 201 -9.46 -2.95 27.03
CA MET A 201 -9.12 -1.59 27.46
C MET A 201 -8.84 -1.50 28.98
N ASP A 202 -9.45 -2.38 29.78
CA ASP A 202 -9.29 -2.45 31.24
C ASP A 202 -7.97 -3.12 31.73
N LEU A 203 -7.07 -3.57 30.84
CA LEU A 203 -5.79 -4.22 31.19
C LEU A 203 -4.54 -3.53 30.59
N ASP A 204 -4.60 -2.21 30.49
CA ASP A 204 -3.47 -1.26 30.56
C ASP A 204 -2.70 -0.83 29.29
N THR A 205 -3.16 -1.11 28.07
CA THR A 205 -2.52 -0.44 26.91
C THR A 205 -3.44 0.05 25.79
N GLY A 206 -4.60 -0.57 25.53
CA GLY A 206 -5.46 -0.20 24.38
C GLY A 206 -4.75 -0.28 23.02
N LYS A 207 -3.57 -0.92 22.97
CA LYS A 207 -2.73 -1.02 21.78
C LYS A 207 -3.26 -2.13 20.87
N VAL A 208 -3.34 -1.84 19.58
CA VAL A 208 -3.67 -2.79 18.52
C VAL A 208 -2.49 -3.74 18.34
N VAL A 209 -2.74 -5.04 18.47
CA VAL A 209 -1.75 -6.13 18.43
C VAL A 209 -1.65 -6.75 17.05
N ALA A 210 -2.81 -6.99 16.44
CA ALA A 210 -2.92 -7.65 15.16
C ALA A 210 -4.07 -7.04 14.38
N ILE A 211 -3.88 -6.95 13.06
CA ILE A 211 -4.90 -6.49 12.14
C ILE A 211 -4.93 -7.44 10.96
N GLN A 212 -6.13 -7.88 10.60
CA GLN A 212 -6.35 -8.67 9.40
C GLN A 212 -7.38 -7.97 8.52
N ILE A 213 -7.02 -7.85 7.25
CA ILE A 213 -7.91 -7.28 6.24
C ILE A 213 -8.44 -8.42 5.37
N VAL A 214 -9.73 -8.37 5.12
CA VAL A 214 -10.51 -9.32 4.32
C VAL A 214 -11.27 -8.53 3.28
N GLU A 215 -11.37 -9.07 2.06
CA GLU A 215 -12.18 -8.48 1.00
C GLU A 215 -13.49 -9.27 0.85
N SER A 216 -14.61 -8.60 0.61
CA SER A 216 -15.92 -9.25 0.52
C SER A 216 -15.98 -10.28 -0.59
N ASN A 217 -15.27 -10.06 -1.69
CA ASN A 217 -15.10 -11.03 -2.79
C ASN A 217 -14.42 -12.34 -2.33
N GLU A 218 -13.54 -12.29 -1.32
CA GLU A 218 -12.87 -13.49 -0.79
C GLU A 218 -13.82 -14.38 0.01
N VAL A 219 -14.88 -13.80 0.56
CA VAL A 219 -15.81 -14.47 1.49
C VAL A 219 -17.25 -14.48 1.00
N GLY A 220 -17.47 -14.02 -0.24
CA GLY A 220 -18.76 -13.94 -0.92
C GLY A 220 -19.71 -12.84 -0.43
N SER A 221 -19.47 -12.20 0.72
CA SER A 221 -20.29 -11.09 1.21
C SER A 221 -19.57 -10.25 2.27
N SER A 222 -19.98 -8.99 2.38
CA SER A 222 -19.52 -8.07 3.43
C SER A 222 -19.77 -8.59 4.85
N ASN A 223 -20.91 -9.23 5.08
CA ASN A 223 -21.28 -9.80 6.38
C ASN A 223 -20.35 -10.93 6.85
N ALA A 224 -19.70 -11.64 5.92
CA ALA A 224 -18.80 -12.73 6.25
C ALA A 224 -17.38 -12.25 6.60
N MET A 225 -17.04 -10.99 6.29
CA MET A 225 -15.68 -10.47 6.45
C MET A 225 -15.20 -10.43 7.90
N GLU A 226 -16.09 -10.09 8.84
CA GLU A 226 -15.76 -10.02 10.26
C GLU A 226 -15.38 -11.40 10.81
N LYS A 227 -16.22 -12.41 10.54
CA LYS A 227 -15.97 -13.79 10.95
C LYS A 227 -14.66 -14.32 10.36
N GLU A 228 -14.44 -14.11 9.07
CA GLU A 228 -13.20 -14.54 8.40
C GLU A 228 -11.98 -13.81 8.95
N GLY A 229 -12.09 -12.51 9.21
CA GLY A 229 -11.03 -11.70 9.79
C GLY A 229 -10.62 -12.21 11.17
N LEU A 230 -11.60 -12.57 12.02
CA LEU A 230 -11.36 -13.22 13.30
C LEU A 230 -10.66 -14.57 13.13
N LEU A 231 -11.15 -15.44 12.24
CA LEU A 231 -10.56 -16.77 12.01
C LEU A 231 -9.10 -16.67 11.57
N ARG A 232 -8.81 -15.79 10.62
CA ARG A 232 -7.44 -15.55 10.13
C ARG A 232 -6.50 -15.02 11.21
N ILE A 233 -6.98 -14.14 12.10
CA ILE A 233 -6.15 -13.69 13.23
C ILE A 233 -5.95 -14.80 14.25
N LEU A 234 -6.98 -15.58 14.57
CA LEU A 234 -6.84 -16.72 15.48
C LEU A 234 -5.84 -17.74 14.93
N ASP A 235 -5.90 -18.04 13.64
CA ASP A 235 -4.87 -18.85 12.99
C ASP A 235 -3.51 -18.17 13.10
N PHE A 236 -3.37 -16.90 12.73
CA PHE A 236 -2.09 -16.20 12.85
C PHE A 236 -1.49 -16.23 14.27
N LEU A 237 -2.31 -16.15 15.32
CA LEU A 237 -1.88 -16.18 16.73
C LEU A 237 -1.64 -17.61 17.27
N VAL A 238 -2.42 -18.60 16.83
CA VAL A 238 -2.41 -19.97 17.38
C VAL A 238 -1.54 -20.92 16.55
N TYR A 239 -1.50 -20.74 15.23
CA TYR A 239 -0.81 -21.59 14.25
C TYR A 239 0.73 -21.61 14.39
N PRO A 240 1.43 -20.52 14.80
CA PRO A 240 2.88 -20.56 15.07
C PRO A 240 3.25 -21.60 16.15
N ARG A 241 2.37 -21.85 17.12
CA ARG A 241 2.62 -22.84 18.20
C ARG A 241 2.44 -24.29 17.74
N LYS A 242 1.69 -24.56 16.66
CA LYS A 242 1.36 -25.94 16.22
C LYS A 242 2.12 -26.43 15.00
N LEU A 243 2.64 -25.55 14.13
CA LEU A 243 3.13 -25.96 12.79
C LEU A 243 4.59 -25.61 12.44
N MET A 244 5.34 -24.91 13.30
CA MET A 244 6.80 -24.81 13.11
C MET A 244 7.53 -26.18 13.01
N PRO A 245 7.00 -27.29 13.57
CA PRO A 245 7.55 -28.63 13.30
C PRO A 245 7.17 -29.24 11.93
N PHE A 246 6.04 -28.85 11.34
CA PHE A 246 5.47 -29.51 10.13
C PHE A 246 5.84 -28.82 8.82
N ALA A 247 6.12 -27.52 8.82
CA ALA A 247 6.52 -26.76 7.62
C ALA A 247 7.90 -27.16 7.05
N LYS A 248 8.61 -28.11 7.69
CA LYS A 248 9.89 -28.69 7.24
C LYS A 248 9.74 -29.94 6.35
N GLN A 249 8.52 -30.30 5.92
CA GLN A 249 8.35 -31.45 5.02
C GLN A 249 8.88 -31.16 3.61
N LYS A 250 9.73 -32.07 3.10
CA LYS A 250 10.47 -31.97 1.82
C LYS A 250 9.57 -31.78 0.59
N GLU A 251 8.28 -32.12 0.67
CA GLU A 251 7.34 -32.06 -0.46
C GLU A 251 6.94 -30.63 -0.87
N CYS A 252 7.15 -29.62 -0.02
CA CYS A 252 6.75 -28.23 -0.30
C CYS A 252 7.82 -27.39 -1.03
N LYS A 253 9.06 -27.87 -1.13
CA LYS A 253 10.15 -27.11 -1.79
C LYS A 253 9.93 -26.94 -3.30
N THR A 254 9.43 -27.97 -3.98
CA THR A 254 9.31 -28.00 -5.45
C THR A 254 8.09 -27.23 -5.98
N ILE A 255 6.97 -27.18 -5.24
CA ILE A 255 5.81 -26.32 -5.58
C ILE A 255 6.19 -24.84 -5.48
N GLY A 256 7.05 -24.48 -4.52
CA GLY A 256 7.57 -23.12 -4.37
C GLY A 256 8.31 -22.62 -5.62
N GLU A 257 8.97 -23.50 -6.37
CA GLU A 257 9.72 -23.14 -7.59
C GLU A 257 8.82 -22.72 -8.75
N TRP A 258 7.61 -23.29 -8.85
CA TRP A 258 6.64 -22.99 -9.91
C TRP A 258 5.64 -21.90 -9.54
N LYS A 259 5.48 -21.59 -8.25
CA LYS A 259 4.51 -20.60 -7.74
C LYS A 259 4.58 -19.26 -8.50
N LYS A 260 5.79 -18.69 -8.66
CA LYS A 260 5.95 -17.40 -9.37
C LYS A 260 5.52 -17.50 -10.84
N SER A 261 5.84 -18.60 -11.52
CA SER A 261 5.47 -18.82 -12.93
C SER A 261 3.96 -18.99 -13.10
N ILE A 262 3.32 -19.78 -12.24
CA ILE A 262 1.85 -20.00 -12.26
C ILE A 262 1.12 -18.68 -12.04
N VAL A 263 1.54 -17.92 -11.04
CA VAL A 263 0.94 -16.61 -10.72
C VAL A 263 1.14 -15.61 -11.87
N ASN A 264 2.33 -15.55 -12.47
CA ASN A 264 2.56 -14.66 -13.60
C ASN A 264 1.73 -15.06 -14.84
N HIS A 265 1.58 -16.36 -15.10
CA HIS A 265 0.72 -16.87 -16.19
C HIS A 265 -0.73 -16.45 -15.97
N LEU A 266 -1.24 -16.60 -14.74
CA LEU A 266 -2.59 -16.16 -14.37
C LEU A 266 -2.84 -14.67 -14.69
N TYR A 267 -1.91 -13.78 -14.30
CA TYR A 267 -2.03 -12.36 -14.63
C TYR A 267 -1.94 -12.10 -16.13
N TRP A 268 -1.09 -12.83 -16.85
CA TRP A 268 -1.00 -12.74 -18.30
C TRP A 268 -2.29 -13.18 -19.00
N CYS A 269 -2.98 -14.22 -18.50
CA CYS A 269 -4.28 -14.65 -19.03
C CYS A 269 -5.32 -13.52 -18.96
N ALA A 270 -5.38 -12.81 -17.83
CA ALA A 270 -6.28 -11.66 -17.66
C ALA A 270 -5.90 -10.49 -18.56
N LEU A 271 -4.63 -10.07 -18.52
CA LEU A 271 -4.14 -8.90 -19.25
C LEU A 271 -4.20 -9.09 -20.77
N SER A 272 -3.77 -10.24 -21.29
CA SER A 272 -3.75 -10.48 -22.74
C SER A 272 -5.15 -10.70 -23.34
N SER A 273 -6.20 -10.67 -22.53
CA SER A 273 -7.59 -10.94 -22.95
C SER A 273 -8.47 -9.69 -22.89
N HIS A 274 -7.89 -8.49 -23.04
CA HIS A 274 -8.63 -7.22 -23.12
C HIS A 274 -9.90 -7.35 -23.97
N GLU A 275 -11.05 -6.98 -23.39
CA GLU A 275 -12.41 -7.06 -23.99
C GLU A 275 -12.91 -8.46 -24.39
N HIS A 276 -12.12 -9.51 -24.14
CA HIS A 276 -12.40 -10.89 -24.54
C HIS A 276 -12.29 -11.83 -23.34
N ASN A 277 -13.11 -11.60 -22.30
CA ASN A 277 -13.10 -12.38 -21.05
C ASN A 277 -13.22 -13.90 -21.27
N HIS A 278 -13.90 -14.32 -22.34
CA HIS A 278 -14.03 -15.73 -22.73
C HIS A 278 -12.68 -16.41 -23.02
N LEU A 279 -11.60 -15.67 -23.31
CA LEU A 279 -10.25 -16.18 -23.56
C LEU A 279 -9.42 -16.44 -22.30
N ILE A 280 -9.83 -15.91 -21.14
CA ILE A 280 -9.04 -16.00 -19.90
C ILE A 280 -8.93 -17.46 -19.45
N LEU A 281 -10.04 -18.19 -19.45
CA LEU A 281 -10.06 -19.59 -19.02
C LEU A 281 -9.30 -20.52 -20.01
N PRO A 282 -9.51 -20.44 -21.34
CA PRO A 282 -8.69 -21.19 -22.31
C PRO A 282 -7.19 -20.97 -22.12
N LYS A 283 -6.75 -19.72 -21.94
CA LYS A 283 -5.34 -19.38 -21.68
C LYS A 283 -4.86 -19.92 -20.34
N TRP A 284 -5.71 -19.95 -19.31
CA TRP A 284 -5.35 -20.53 -18.01
C TRP A 284 -5.13 -22.04 -18.12
N LEU A 285 -6.01 -22.75 -18.82
CA LEU A 285 -5.91 -24.21 -18.99
C LEU A 285 -4.72 -24.61 -19.86
N SER A 286 -4.25 -23.75 -20.76
CA SER A 286 -3.01 -23.97 -21.51
C SER A 286 -1.78 -24.15 -20.61
N LEU A 287 -1.84 -23.69 -19.35
CA LEU A 287 -0.79 -23.91 -18.35
C LEU A 287 -0.45 -25.39 -18.17
N ILE A 288 -1.43 -26.30 -18.28
CA ILE A 288 -1.22 -27.75 -18.16
C ILE A 288 -0.23 -28.23 -19.22
N ASN A 289 -0.39 -27.77 -20.45
CA ASN A 289 0.53 -28.05 -21.56
C ASN A 289 1.87 -27.34 -21.35
N HIS A 290 1.86 -26.11 -20.81
CA HIS A 290 3.09 -25.37 -20.52
C HIS A 290 3.96 -26.06 -19.47
N LEU A 291 3.39 -26.77 -18.48
CA LEU A 291 4.17 -27.56 -17.51
C LEU A 291 5.10 -28.57 -18.19
N HIS A 292 4.72 -29.01 -19.39
CA HIS A 292 5.38 -30.02 -20.20
C HIS A 292 6.08 -29.46 -21.45
N ASN A 293 6.25 -28.14 -21.54
CA ASN A 293 6.82 -27.45 -22.70
C ASN A 293 6.02 -27.66 -24.01
N ILE A 294 4.71 -27.84 -23.90
CA ILE A 294 3.79 -27.97 -25.04
C ILE A 294 3.11 -26.60 -25.24
N HIS A 295 3.31 -26.01 -26.41
CA HIS A 295 2.84 -24.65 -26.74
C HIS A 295 1.83 -24.60 -27.90
N GLU A 296 1.45 -25.77 -28.41
CA GLU A 296 0.50 -25.96 -29.52
C GLU A 296 -0.42 -27.14 -29.19
N GLY A 297 -1.60 -27.19 -29.83
CA GLY A 297 -2.57 -28.27 -29.64
C GLY A 297 -3.24 -28.23 -28.27
N HIS A 298 -3.57 -27.03 -27.77
CA HIS A 298 -4.35 -26.90 -26.54
C HIS A 298 -5.77 -27.41 -26.72
N ASP A 299 -6.35 -27.94 -25.63
CA ASP A 299 -7.66 -28.62 -25.65
C ASP A 299 -8.82 -27.69 -26.04
N ASP A 300 -8.68 -26.38 -25.81
CA ASP A 300 -9.72 -25.39 -26.12
C ASP A 300 -9.52 -24.80 -27.52
N PRO A 301 -10.49 -24.95 -28.44
CA PRO A 301 -10.37 -24.52 -29.84
C PRO A 301 -10.24 -23.00 -30.00
N VAL A 302 -10.61 -22.22 -28.98
CA VAL A 302 -10.51 -20.75 -29.01
C VAL A 302 -9.07 -20.29 -28.72
N PHE A 303 -8.24 -21.13 -28.10
CA PHE A 303 -6.82 -20.84 -27.85
C PHE A 303 -5.93 -22.05 -28.21
N PRO A 304 -5.79 -22.41 -29.51
CA PRO A 304 -5.14 -23.66 -29.91
C PRO A 304 -3.60 -23.63 -29.86
N ARG A 305 -2.98 -22.44 -29.79
CA ARG A 305 -1.53 -22.24 -29.71
C ARG A 305 -1.14 -20.98 -28.94
N CYS A 306 0.08 -20.95 -28.40
CA CYS A 306 0.63 -19.80 -27.70
C CYS A 306 0.87 -18.58 -28.60
N LEU A 307 0.76 -17.38 -28.01
CA LEU A 307 0.92 -16.09 -28.69
C LEU A 307 2.35 -15.52 -28.59
N HIS A 308 3.35 -16.36 -28.35
CA HIS A 308 4.74 -15.94 -28.24
C HIS A 308 5.62 -16.71 -29.24
N ASP A 309 6.69 -16.06 -29.66
CA ASP A 309 7.72 -16.68 -30.50
C ASP A 309 8.44 -17.84 -29.77
N PRO A 310 9.17 -18.71 -30.50
CA PRO A 310 9.95 -19.78 -29.90
C PRO A 310 10.86 -19.27 -28.79
N ILE A 311 10.77 -19.91 -27.63
CA ILE A 311 11.45 -19.46 -26.42
C ILE A 311 12.98 -19.53 -26.63
N SER A 312 13.65 -18.37 -26.55
CA SER A 312 15.10 -18.21 -26.78
C SER A 312 15.98 -19.21 -26.01
N GLU A 313 17.15 -19.56 -26.58
CA GLU A 313 18.09 -20.56 -26.07
C GLU A 313 18.53 -20.36 -24.61
N ARG A 314 18.56 -19.11 -24.13
CA ARG A 314 18.95 -18.77 -22.74
C ARG A 314 17.97 -19.31 -21.69
N ARG A 315 16.75 -19.69 -22.08
CA ARG A 315 15.70 -20.29 -21.21
C ARG A 315 15.63 -21.82 -21.27
N ARG A 316 16.45 -22.50 -22.09
CA ARG A 316 16.51 -23.99 -22.16
C ARG A 316 17.00 -24.68 -20.88
N LEU A 317 17.46 -23.92 -19.87
CA LEU A 317 17.87 -24.44 -18.57
C LEU A 317 16.70 -24.68 -17.59
N VAL A 318 15.45 -24.35 -17.97
CA VAL A 318 14.28 -24.64 -17.14
C VAL A 318 13.98 -26.14 -17.21
N LYS A 319 14.06 -26.84 -16.07
CA LYS A 319 13.62 -28.23 -15.95
C LYS A 319 12.09 -28.27 -16.00
N TRP A 320 11.55 -28.69 -17.13
CA TRP A 320 10.13 -28.97 -17.31
C TRP A 320 9.70 -30.19 -16.50
N LEU A 321 8.41 -30.26 -16.15
CA LEU A 321 7.88 -31.44 -15.48
C LEU A 321 7.75 -32.57 -16.47
N GLN A 322 8.12 -33.77 -16.03
CA GLN A 322 7.84 -34.98 -16.81
C GLN A 322 6.33 -35.26 -16.79
N PRO A 323 5.72 -35.59 -17.95
CA PRO A 323 4.35 -36.09 -17.99
C PRO A 323 4.16 -37.26 -17.03
N HIS A 324 2.99 -37.35 -16.38
CA HIS A 324 2.65 -38.41 -15.40
C HIS A 324 3.55 -38.46 -14.15
N SER A 325 4.35 -37.42 -13.90
CA SER A 325 4.96 -37.28 -12.59
C SER A 325 3.87 -36.93 -11.56
N LYS A 326 4.01 -37.45 -10.33
CA LYS A 326 3.12 -37.14 -9.19
C LYS A 326 2.90 -35.62 -9.00
N MET A 327 3.88 -34.80 -9.39
CA MET A 327 3.83 -33.35 -9.33
C MET A 327 3.01 -32.74 -10.48
N SER A 328 3.19 -33.24 -11.71
CA SER A 328 2.38 -32.84 -12.86
C SER A 328 0.91 -33.14 -12.60
N GLU A 329 0.59 -34.35 -12.11
CA GLU A 329 -0.80 -34.74 -11.81
C GLU A 329 -1.43 -33.84 -10.74
N LYS A 330 -0.71 -33.58 -9.64
CA LYS A 330 -1.17 -32.65 -8.59
C LYS A 330 -1.39 -31.22 -9.11
N LEU A 331 -0.47 -30.69 -9.92
CA LEU A 331 -0.63 -29.34 -10.47
C LEU A 331 -1.78 -29.27 -11.49
N THR A 332 -1.93 -30.28 -12.33
CA THR A 332 -3.04 -30.39 -13.28
C THR A 332 -4.38 -30.46 -12.55
N GLU A 333 -4.47 -31.20 -11.45
CA GLU A 333 -5.66 -31.27 -10.59
C GLU A 333 -6.00 -29.89 -9.98
N ILE A 334 -5.00 -29.16 -9.48
CA ILE A 334 -5.18 -27.81 -8.94
C ILE A 334 -5.63 -26.83 -10.04
N VAL A 335 -4.92 -26.78 -11.17
CA VAL A 335 -5.23 -25.88 -12.30
C VAL A 335 -6.62 -26.18 -12.88
N SER A 336 -7.02 -27.45 -12.90
CA SER A 336 -8.30 -27.90 -13.44
C SER A 336 -9.45 -27.83 -12.45
N ASN A 337 -9.18 -27.49 -11.19
CA ASN A 337 -10.18 -27.46 -10.12
C ASN A 337 -11.33 -26.52 -10.47
N HIS A 338 -12.57 -26.99 -10.27
CA HIS A 338 -13.78 -26.26 -10.61
C HIS A 338 -13.86 -24.87 -9.96
N PHE A 339 -13.46 -24.74 -8.69
CA PHE A 339 -13.48 -23.44 -7.99
C PHE A 339 -12.49 -22.46 -8.61
N ILE A 340 -11.26 -22.92 -8.90
CA ILE A 340 -10.23 -22.11 -9.55
C ILE A 340 -10.69 -21.66 -10.94
N LYS A 341 -11.31 -22.55 -11.74
CA LYS A 341 -11.85 -22.19 -13.06
C LYS A 341 -12.89 -21.07 -12.98
N LYS A 342 -13.79 -21.15 -12.00
CA LYS A 342 -14.84 -20.14 -11.76
C LYS A 342 -14.23 -18.79 -11.38
N ASP A 343 -13.22 -18.78 -10.50
CA ASP A 343 -12.56 -17.55 -10.07
C ASP A 343 -11.74 -16.90 -11.20
N VAL A 344 -11.05 -17.74 -12.00
CA VAL A 344 -10.27 -17.31 -13.17
C VAL A 344 -11.16 -16.62 -14.22
N GLN A 345 -12.37 -17.12 -14.46
CA GLN A 345 -13.34 -16.52 -15.38
C GLN A 345 -13.84 -15.14 -14.91
N MET A 346 -13.82 -14.89 -13.61
CA MET A 346 -14.26 -13.63 -13.01
C MET A 346 -13.14 -12.58 -12.92
N MET A 347 -11.94 -12.88 -13.43
CA MET A 347 -10.85 -11.93 -13.43
C MET A 347 -11.14 -10.75 -14.37
N SER A 348 -10.94 -9.53 -13.86
CA SER A 348 -11.00 -8.33 -14.68
C SER A 348 -9.84 -8.26 -15.67
N THR A 349 -10.16 -7.89 -16.91
CA THR A 349 -9.21 -7.61 -18.00
C THR A 349 -8.63 -6.21 -17.94
N HIS A 350 -9.19 -5.34 -17.10
CA HIS A 350 -8.61 -4.03 -16.81
C HIS A 350 -7.50 -4.21 -15.80
N PHE A 351 -6.45 -3.37 -15.86
CA PHE A 351 -5.40 -3.31 -14.84
C PHE A 351 -6.05 -3.47 -13.47
N GLN A 352 -5.59 -4.43 -12.67
CA GLN A 352 -6.11 -4.62 -11.32
C GLN A 352 -5.76 -3.41 -10.45
N THR A 353 -6.53 -2.33 -10.58
CA THR A 353 -6.60 -1.19 -9.66
C THR A 353 -6.93 -1.67 -8.24
N PHE A 354 -7.61 -2.81 -8.12
CA PHE A 354 -7.98 -3.45 -6.86
C PHE A 354 -6.80 -3.81 -5.95
N ARG A 355 -5.64 -4.15 -6.52
CA ARG A 355 -4.46 -4.45 -5.71
C ARG A 355 -3.91 -3.19 -5.04
N ASN A 356 -4.04 -2.03 -5.68
CA ASN A 356 -3.66 -0.75 -5.09
C ASN A 356 -4.66 -0.30 -4.01
N ASP A 357 -5.96 -0.54 -4.20
CA ASP A 357 -6.99 -0.17 -3.21
C ASP A 357 -6.83 -0.95 -1.91
N LYS A 358 -6.69 -2.28 -2.01
CA LYS A 358 -6.44 -3.15 -0.86
C LYS A 358 -5.15 -2.76 -0.14
N VAL A 359 -4.12 -2.39 -0.90
CA VAL A 359 -2.84 -1.98 -0.34
C VAL A 359 -2.93 -0.60 0.32
N GLY A 360 -3.62 0.35 -0.30
CA GLY A 360 -3.85 1.68 0.25
C GLY A 360 -4.65 1.61 1.55
N ILE A 361 -5.75 0.86 1.56
CA ILE A 361 -6.55 0.66 2.78
C ILE A 361 -5.75 -0.06 3.86
N THR A 362 -4.93 -1.04 3.49
CA THR A 362 -3.98 -1.69 4.41
C THR A 362 -3.04 -0.68 5.05
N CYS A 363 -2.33 0.10 4.25
CA CYS A 363 -1.40 1.11 4.76
C CYS A 363 -2.09 2.11 5.70
N ARG A 364 -3.30 2.58 5.37
CA ARG A 364 -4.07 3.50 6.22
C ARG A 364 -4.49 2.87 7.55
N ILE A 365 -4.97 1.64 7.53
CA ILE A 365 -5.38 0.93 8.75
C ILE A 365 -4.18 0.70 9.68
N TYR A 366 -3.02 0.35 9.12
CA TYR A 366 -1.80 0.18 9.91
C TYR A 366 -1.32 1.52 10.48
N LEU A 367 -1.32 2.58 9.67
CA LEU A 367 -0.95 3.91 10.13
C LEU A 367 -1.87 4.39 11.29
N ALA A 368 -3.18 4.13 11.18
CA ALA A 368 -4.13 4.42 12.24
C ALA A 368 -3.84 3.60 13.52
N ALA A 369 -3.42 2.34 13.38
CA ALA A 369 -3.03 1.51 14.51
C ALA A 369 -1.72 1.98 15.16
N LEU A 370 -0.72 2.38 14.39
CA LEU A 370 0.52 2.97 14.93
C LEU A 370 0.22 4.27 15.68
N HIS A 371 -0.59 5.13 15.07
CA HIS A 371 -1.03 6.36 15.70
C HIS A 371 -1.79 6.09 17.01
N ASN A 372 -2.72 5.14 17.01
CA ASN A 372 -3.41 4.70 18.22
C ASN A 372 -2.41 4.17 19.25
N ASN A 373 -1.46 3.34 18.84
CA ASN A 373 -0.50 2.70 19.74
C ASN A 373 0.45 3.69 20.41
N GLU A 374 0.90 4.71 19.68
CA GLU A 374 1.71 5.80 20.22
C GLU A 374 0.89 6.65 21.20
N ASN A 375 -0.38 6.90 20.88
CA ASN A 375 -1.23 7.84 21.61
C ASN A 375 -2.18 7.18 22.63
N ALA A 376 -2.12 5.85 22.82
CA ALA A 376 -3.10 5.12 23.64
C ALA A 376 -3.04 5.49 25.13
N LEU A 377 -1.85 5.85 25.62
CA LEU A 377 -1.60 6.22 27.02
C LEU A 377 -1.46 7.73 27.21
N ARG A 378 -2.09 8.53 26.32
CA ARG A 378 -2.02 9.99 26.41
C ARG A 378 -2.57 10.48 27.75
N GLU A 379 -1.82 11.37 28.38
CA GLU A 379 -2.25 12.01 29.61
C GLU A 379 -3.35 13.05 29.36
N GLN A 380 -4.24 13.21 30.34
CA GLN A 380 -5.24 14.26 30.33
C GLN A 380 -4.55 15.64 30.37
N ALA A 381 -5.01 16.57 29.55
CA ALA A 381 -4.53 17.94 29.56
C ALA A 381 -4.90 18.61 30.88
N THR A 382 -3.97 19.39 31.41
CA THR A 382 -4.17 20.22 32.59
C THR A 382 -4.04 21.68 32.24
N THR A 383 -4.79 22.52 32.96
CA THR A 383 -4.62 23.98 32.96
C THR A 383 -3.28 24.38 33.59
N LYS A 384 -2.88 25.66 33.47
CA LYS A 384 -1.67 26.18 34.14
C LYS A 384 -1.69 25.96 35.67
N ASP A 385 -2.88 25.89 36.26
CA ASP A 385 -3.10 25.65 37.69
C ASP A 385 -3.20 24.15 38.05
N GLY A 386 -2.88 23.26 37.12
CA GLY A 386 -2.90 21.80 37.33
C GLY A 386 -4.29 21.15 37.31
N LYS A 387 -5.36 21.90 37.06
CA LYS A 387 -6.73 21.33 36.98
C LYS A 387 -6.95 20.60 35.66
N MET A 388 -7.59 19.43 35.73
CA MET A 388 -7.95 18.61 34.58
C MET A 388 -8.89 19.33 33.60
N CYS A 389 -8.59 19.26 32.31
CA CYS A 389 -9.37 19.89 31.25
C CYS A 389 -10.47 18.95 30.72
N TYR A 390 -11.66 19.50 30.48
CA TYR A 390 -12.81 18.80 29.91
C TYR A 390 -13.45 19.63 28.81
N SER A 391 -14.06 18.96 27.82
CA SER A 391 -14.89 19.57 26.79
C SER A 391 -16.33 19.07 26.90
N THR A 392 -17.27 19.94 26.59
CA THR A 392 -18.68 19.57 26.48
C THR A 392 -18.96 19.19 25.04
N THR A 393 -19.43 17.96 24.83
CA THR A 393 -19.88 17.48 23.52
C THR A 393 -21.38 17.27 23.53
N PHE A 394 -22.03 17.45 22.39
CA PHE A 394 -23.48 17.31 22.23
C PHE A 394 -23.76 16.20 21.21
N PRO A 395 -23.76 14.91 21.61
CA PRO A 395 -23.96 13.80 20.69
C PRO A 395 -25.39 13.83 20.12
N LYS A 396 -25.54 13.62 18.80
CA LYS A 396 -26.84 13.58 18.11
C LYS A 396 -27.83 12.61 18.78
N CYS A 397 -27.35 11.47 19.30
CA CYS A 397 -28.19 10.47 19.99
C CYS A 397 -28.85 10.98 21.28
N LYS A 398 -28.32 12.04 21.89
CA LYS A 398 -28.86 12.63 23.14
C LYS A 398 -29.88 13.75 22.93
N LYS A 399 -30.28 14.04 21.68
CA LYS A 399 -31.35 15.01 21.34
C LYS A 399 -31.26 16.33 22.14
N GLY A 400 -30.08 16.94 22.17
CA GLY A 400 -29.82 18.19 22.91
C GLY A 400 -29.15 18.03 24.28
N GLY A 401 -29.03 16.80 24.80
CA GLY A 401 -28.26 16.52 26.01
C GLY A 401 -26.74 16.56 25.77
N SER A 402 -25.99 17.02 26.78
CA SER A 402 -24.53 17.11 26.72
C SER A 402 -23.83 15.90 27.37
N SER A 403 -22.58 15.71 26.98
CA SER A 403 -21.63 14.74 27.56
C SER A 403 -20.29 15.44 27.79
N ILE A 404 -19.74 15.28 28.97
CA ILE A 404 -18.40 15.78 29.31
C ILE A 404 -17.36 14.79 28.81
N LYS A 405 -16.44 15.23 27.94
CA LYS A 405 -15.28 14.44 27.48
C LYS A 405 -14.00 15.00 28.08
N ARG A 406 -13.05 14.12 28.40
CA ARG A 406 -11.70 14.52 28.84
C ARG A 406 -10.93 15.10 27.66
N ILE A 407 -10.23 16.22 27.88
CA ILE A 407 -9.29 16.76 26.90
C ILE A 407 -7.91 16.19 27.22
N TYR A 408 -7.22 15.64 26.23
CA TYR A 408 -5.90 15.04 26.39
C TYR A 408 -4.80 15.95 25.79
N LYS A 409 -3.54 15.74 26.18
CA LYS A 409 -2.38 16.42 25.57
C LYS A 409 -2.33 16.23 24.05
N LYS A 410 -1.64 17.11 23.32
CA LYS A 410 -1.52 17.01 21.85
C LYS A 410 -0.92 15.65 21.45
N PRO A 411 -1.36 15.07 20.31
CA PRO A 411 -0.81 13.80 19.84
C PRO A 411 0.64 13.94 19.42
N THR A 412 1.37 12.84 19.52
CA THR A 412 2.71 12.68 18.95
C THR A 412 2.67 11.77 17.72
N TYR A 413 3.72 11.81 16.90
CA TYR A 413 3.83 11.16 15.59
C TYR A 413 5.23 10.58 15.37
N SER A 414 5.78 9.91 16.39
CA SER A 414 7.13 9.33 16.42
C SER A 414 7.21 7.86 16.00
N TYR A 415 6.15 7.32 15.37
CA TYR A 415 6.16 6.00 14.72
C TYR A 415 6.76 6.00 13.31
#